data_AF-A0A526ZD35-F1
#
_entry.id   AF-A0A526ZD35-F1
#
_cell.length_a   1.000
_cell.length_b   1.000
_cell.length_c   1.000
_cell.angle_alpha   90.00
_cell.angle_beta   90.00
_cell.angle_gamma   90.00
#
_symmetry.space_group_name_H-M   'P 1'
#
loop_
_entity.id
_entity.type
_entity.pdbx_description
1 polymer ?
#
loop_
_entity_poly.entity_id
_entity_poly.type
_entity_poly.pdbx_seq_one_letter_code
_entity_poly.pdbx_strand_id
1 'polypeptide(L)'
;KRGKNAAPISPIALEAVKRIDALFGIERDINGLVSDERLQRRQESRLIATELEAWMRAERARLSRSSPVAEPIDYMLKRWEGFTTFLGDGRICLTNNAAERALRGFALGRKAWLFAGSDRGADRAAFMATLINTAKLNGIDPQAWLADVLACIADTPITQIEDLLPWNWSLLTAAADKAA
;
A
#
# COMPACT_ATOMS: atom_id res chain seq x y z
N LYS A 1 -27.13 -10.76 2.64
CA LYS A 1 -28.54 -10.31 2.74
C LYS A 1 -28.58 -9.11 3.68
N ARG A 2 -29.07 -7.94 3.25
CA ARG A 2 -29.20 -6.76 4.12
C ARG A 2 -30.19 -7.04 5.25
N GLY A 3 -29.88 -6.58 6.47
CA GLY A 3 -30.80 -6.65 7.60
C GLY A 3 -32.01 -5.74 7.41
N LYS A 4 -33.14 -6.06 8.06
CA LYS A 4 -34.44 -5.38 7.90
C LYS A 4 -34.43 -3.85 8.16
N ASN A 5 -33.38 -3.30 8.79
CA ASN A 5 -33.25 -1.89 9.15
C ASN A 5 -32.10 -1.15 8.42
N ALA A 6 -31.60 -1.68 7.29
CA ALA A 6 -30.52 -1.03 6.56
C ALA A 6 -31.02 0.27 5.90
N ALA A 7 -30.35 1.40 6.16
CA ALA A 7 -30.67 2.67 5.53
C ALA A 7 -30.68 2.55 3.98
N PRO A 8 -31.61 3.27 3.30
CA PRO A 8 -31.67 3.28 1.85
C PRO A 8 -30.33 3.75 1.28
N ILE A 9 -29.89 3.12 0.18
CA ILE A 9 -28.64 3.51 -0.48
C ILE A 9 -28.87 4.87 -1.12
N SER A 10 -28.07 5.86 -0.73
CA SER A 10 -28.10 7.18 -1.36
C SER A 10 -27.75 7.04 -2.84
N PRO A 11 -28.59 7.55 -3.78
CA PRO A 11 -28.26 7.56 -5.20
C PRO A 11 -26.93 8.26 -5.50
N ILE A 12 -26.61 9.31 -4.74
CA ILE A 12 -25.34 10.06 -4.84
C ILE A 12 -24.16 9.15 -4.45
N ALA A 13 -24.30 8.37 -3.38
CA ALA A 13 -23.25 7.44 -2.98
C ALA A 13 -23.02 6.36 -4.04
N LEU A 14 -24.08 5.83 -4.64
CA LEU A 14 -23.97 4.85 -5.73
C LEU A 14 -23.27 5.44 -6.96
N GLU A 15 -23.61 6.68 -7.33
CA GLU A 15 -22.98 7.38 -8.45
C GLU A 15 -21.50 7.67 -8.19
N ALA A 16 -21.15 8.08 -6.97
CA ALA A 16 -19.75 8.28 -6.57
C ALA A 16 -18.94 6.98 -6.71
N VAL A 17 -19.49 5.85 -6.25
CA VAL A 17 -18.85 4.53 -6.38
C VAL A 17 -18.64 4.18 -7.85
N LYS A 18 -19.64 4.36 -8.73
CA LYS A 18 -19.49 4.08 -10.17
C LYS A 18 -18.37 4.88 -10.82
N ARG A 19 -18.23 6.16 -10.47
CA ARG A 19 -17.17 7.03 -11.00
C ARG A 19 -15.79 6.61 -10.50
N ILE A 20 -15.70 6.24 -9.23
CA ILE A 20 -14.45 5.70 -8.64
C ILE A 20 -14.11 4.34 -9.25
N ASP A 21 -15.09 3.48 -9.52
CA ASP A 21 -14.90 2.18 -10.16
C ASP A 21 -14.31 2.29 -11.56
N ALA A 22 -14.58 3.38 -12.28
CA ALA A 22 -13.94 3.66 -13.56
C ALA A 22 -12.41 3.84 -13.42
N LEU A 23 -11.95 4.54 -12.37
CA LEU A 23 -10.51 4.63 -12.05
C LEU A 23 -9.93 3.25 -11.75
N PHE A 24 -10.66 2.42 -11.00
CA PHE A 24 -10.25 1.04 -10.72
C PHE A 24 -10.29 0.11 -11.94
N GLY A 25 -11.06 0.45 -12.96
CA GLY A 25 -11.01 -0.21 -14.28
C GLY A 25 -9.61 -0.07 -14.86
N ILE A 26 -9.15 1.18 -15.00
CA ILE A 26 -7.82 1.49 -15.54
C ILE A 26 -6.72 0.87 -14.67
N GLU A 27 -6.81 1.01 -13.33
CA GLU A 27 -5.78 0.48 -12.43
C GLU A 27 -5.64 -1.06 -12.49
N ARG A 28 -6.71 -1.79 -12.81
CA ARG A 28 -6.64 -3.25 -13.00
C ARG A 28 -5.83 -3.62 -14.24
N ASP A 29 -5.98 -2.86 -15.32
CA ASP A 29 -5.34 -3.15 -16.60
C ASP A 29 -3.85 -2.78 -16.62
N ILE A 30 -3.43 -1.84 -15.78
CA ILE A 30 -2.03 -1.38 -15.69
C ILE A 30 -1.24 -2.03 -14.54
N ASN A 31 -1.86 -2.92 -13.78
CA ASN A 31 -1.20 -3.56 -12.64
C ASN A 31 -0.07 -4.48 -13.13
N GLY A 32 1.14 -4.31 -12.56
CA GLY A 32 2.34 -5.05 -12.97
C GLY A 32 3.17 -4.38 -14.07
N LEU A 33 2.67 -3.30 -14.68
CA LEU A 33 3.47 -2.48 -15.60
C LEU A 33 4.51 -1.64 -14.84
N VAL A 34 5.54 -1.21 -15.56
CA VAL A 34 6.56 -0.29 -15.02
C VAL A 34 5.97 1.11 -14.77
N SER A 35 6.62 1.90 -13.91
CA SER A 35 6.10 3.21 -13.47
C SER A 35 5.74 4.14 -14.64
N ASP A 36 6.56 4.18 -15.67
CA ASP A 36 6.40 5.15 -16.75
C ASP A 36 5.20 4.80 -17.64
N GLU A 37 5.01 3.52 -17.92
CA GLU A 37 3.82 3.01 -18.64
C GLU A 37 2.53 3.27 -17.84
N ARG A 38 2.57 3.05 -16.51
CA ARG A 38 1.45 3.37 -15.63
C ARG A 38 1.10 4.85 -15.69
N LEU A 39 2.10 5.72 -15.63
CA LEU A 39 1.90 7.17 -15.68
C LEU A 39 1.33 7.63 -17.03
N GLN A 40 1.79 7.04 -18.13
CA GLN A 40 1.27 7.31 -19.46
C GLN A 40 -0.19 6.89 -19.60
N ARG A 41 -0.55 5.68 -19.14
CA ARG A 41 -1.94 5.19 -19.17
C ARG A 41 -2.88 6.00 -18.29
N ARG A 42 -2.39 6.55 -17.17
CA ARG A 42 -3.17 7.40 -16.26
C ARG A 42 -3.56 8.77 -16.82
N GLN A 43 -3.19 9.10 -18.07
CA GLN A 43 -3.75 10.27 -18.77
C GLN A 43 -5.30 10.22 -18.78
N GLU A 44 -5.88 9.04 -19.01
CA GLU A 44 -7.33 8.83 -18.97
C GLU A 44 -7.90 9.00 -17.55
N SER A 45 -7.18 8.50 -16.54
CA SER A 45 -7.55 8.66 -15.13
C SER A 45 -7.60 10.13 -14.68
N ARG A 46 -6.78 11.01 -15.28
CA ARG A 46 -6.80 12.46 -14.96
C ARG A 46 -8.15 13.09 -15.30
N LEU A 47 -8.69 12.80 -16.48
CA LEU A 47 -9.99 13.31 -16.90
C LEU A 47 -11.10 12.84 -15.95
N ILE A 48 -11.13 11.53 -15.64
CA ILE A 48 -12.11 10.95 -14.72
C ILE A 48 -12.01 11.58 -13.33
N ALA A 49 -10.79 11.81 -12.83
CA ALA A 49 -10.59 12.46 -11.53
C ALA A 49 -11.12 13.92 -11.57
N THR A 50 -10.77 14.71 -12.57
CA THR A 50 -11.25 16.10 -12.70
C THR A 50 -12.79 16.15 -12.77
N GLU A 51 -13.41 15.28 -13.55
CA GLU A 51 -14.87 15.19 -13.65
C GLU A 51 -15.52 14.75 -12.32
N LEU A 52 -14.89 13.81 -11.61
CA LEU A 52 -15.33 13.36 -10.28
C LEU A 52 -15.28 14.51 -9.27
N GLU A 53 -14.21 15.31 -9.27
CA GLU A 53 -14.07 16.46 -8.38
C GLU A 53 -15.16 17.50 -8.63
N ALA A 54 -15.34 17.89 -9.89
CA ALA A 54 -16.32 18.88 -10.31
C ALA A 54 -17.74 18.43 -9.93
N TRP A 55 -18.05 17.16 -10.20
CA TRP A 55 -19.33 16.55 -9.84
C TRP A 55 -19.54 16.54 -8.32
N MET A 56 -18.55 16.12 -7.52
CA MET A 56 -18.65 16.11 -6.06
C MET A 56 -18.90 17.51 -5.48
N ARG A 57 -18.21 18.53 -6.02
CA ARG A 57 -18.42 19.94 -5.62
C ARG A 57 -19.82 20.42 -5.96
N ALA A 58 -20.33 20.09 -7.15
CA ALA A 58 -21.67 20.47 -7.58
C ALA A 58 -22.76 19.81 -6.73
N GLU A 59 -22.66 18.51 -6.47
CA GLU A 59 -23.58 17.79 -5.57
C GLU A 59 -23.54 18.37 -4.16
N ARG A 60 -22.34 18.61 -3.64
CA ARG A 60 -22.17 19.15 -2.29
C ARG A 60 -22.78 20.54 -2.11
N ALA A 61 -22.81 21.37 -3.15
CA ALA A 61 -23.45 22.68 -3.12
C ALA A 61 -24.99 22.59 -3.04
N ARG A 62 -25.58 21.51 -3.55
CA ARG A 62 -27.04 21.27 -3.53
C ARG A 62 -27.52 20.56 -2.26
N LEU A 63 -26.62 19.93 -1.53
CA LEU A 63 -26.93 19.14 -0.34
C LEU A 63 -27.06 20.01 0.91
N SER A 64 -28.03 19.68 1.76
CA SER A 64 -28.08 20.24 3.11
C SER A 64 -26.90 19.72 3.95
N ARG A 65 -26.52 20.50 4.98
CA ARG A 65 -25.48 20.09 5.94
C ARG A 65 -25.83 18.82 6.70
N SER A 66 -27.13 18.51 6.85
CA SER A 66 -27.63 17.31 7.53
C SER A 66 -27.65 16.06 6.65
N SER A 67 -27.27 16.16 5.37
CA SER A 67 -27.24 15.01 4.48
C SER A 67 -26.16 14.00 4.92
N PRO A 68 -26.49 12.71 5.07
CA PRO A 68 -25.52 11.68 5.44
C PRO A 68 -24.34 11.52 4.47
N VAL A 69 -24.48 11.97 3.21
CA VAL A 69 -23.41 11.92 2.21
C VAL A 69 -22.57 13.21 2.16
N ALA A 70 -22.97 14.27 2.85
CA ALA A 70 -22.22 15.54 2.83
C ALA A 70 -20.84 15.38 3.48
N GLU A 71 -20.77 14.74 4.65
CA GLU A 71 -19.51 14.54 5.39
C GLU A 71 -18.50 13.68 4.60
N PRO A 72 -18.86 12.52 4.00
CA PRO A 72 -17.95 11.78 3.13
C PRO A 72 -17.43 12.58 1.93
N ILE A 73 -18.29 13.39 1.29
CA ILE A 73 -17.86 14.25 0.17
C ILE A 73 -16.88 15.31 0.66
N ASP A 74 -17.18 15.99 1.77
CA ASP A 74 -16.29 16.98 2.37
C ASP A 74 -14.93 16.37 2.76
N TYR A 75 -14.93 15.15 3.30
CA TYR A 75 -13.72 14.42 3.63
C TYR A 75 -12.84 14.17 2.40
N MET A 76 -13.45 13.68 1.30
CA MET A 76 -12.75 13.43 0.04
C MET A 76 -12.20 14.73 -0.55
N LEU A 77 -13.02 15.77 -0.67
CA LEU A 77 -12.63 17.06 -1.25
C LEU A 77 -11.52 17.76 -0.45
N LYS A 78 -11.54 17.63 0.88
CA LYS A 78 -10.47 18.17 1.74
C LYS A 78 -9.12 17.49 1.50
N ARG A 79 -9.11 16.25 1.01
CA ARG A 79 -7.91 15.44 0.78
C ARG A 79 -7.61 15.21 -0.69
N TRP A 80 -8.25 16.00 -1.56
CA TRP A 80 -8.23 15.76 -3.00
C TRP A 80 -6.81 15.71 -3.59
N GLU A 81 -5.96 16.66 -3.21
CA GLU A 81 -4.56 16.70 -3.65
C GLU A 81 -3.80 15.40 -3.32
N GLY A 82 -3.94 14.91 -2.08
CA GLY A 82 -3.36 13.64 -1.64
C GLY A 82 -3.98 12.43 -2.33
N PHE A 83 -5.29 12.44 -2.60
CA PHE A 83 -5.95 11.40 -3.38
C PHE A 83 -5.41 11.35 -4.81
N THR A 84 -5.16 12.50 -5.45
CA THR A 84 -4.72 12.59 -6.85
C THR A 84 -3.22 12.41 -7.08
N THR A 85 -2.40 12.23 -6.04
CA THR A 85 -0.94 12.16 -6.19
C THR A 85 -0.48 11.02 -7.11
N PHE A 86 -1.22 9.90 -7.15
CA PHE A 86 -0.94 8.78 -8.06
C PHE A 86 -1.02 9.16 -9.55
N LEU A 87 -1.72 10.23 -9.90
CA LEU A 87 -1.78 10.74 -11.27
C LEU A 87 -0.47 11.41 -11.70
N GLY A 88 0.36 11.87 -10.75
CA GLY A 88 1.65 12.50 -11.03
C GLY A 88 2.84 11.54 -11.00
N ASP A 89 2.69 10.37 -10.35
CA ASP A 89 3.77 9.43 -10.12
C ASP A 89 3.30 7.98 -10.32
N GLY A 90 3.82 7.32 -11.34
CA GLY A 90 3.48 5.93 -11.68
C GLY A 90 3.94 4.89 -10.66
N ARG A 91 4.77 5.25 -9.68
CA ARG A 91 5.17 4.38 -8.55
C ARG A 91 4.07 4.31 -7.49
N ILE A 92 3.29 5.38 -7.35
CA ILE A 92 2.24 5.47 -6.34
C ILE A 92 1.03 4.66 -6.81
N CYS A 93 0.56 3.75 -5.96
CA CYS A 93 -0.66 2.99 -6.20
C CYS A 93 -1.89 3.81 -5.79
N LEU A 94 -3.00 3.67 -6.53
CA LEU A 94 -4.28 4.30 -6.17
C LEU A 94 -4.77 3.85 -4.77
N THR A 95 -4.41 2.64 -4.34
CA THR A 95 -4.79 2.10 -3.03
C THR A 95 -3.60 1.61 -2.24
N ASN A 96 -3.77 1.61 -0.92
CA ASN A 96 -2.89 1.01 0.07
C ASN A 96 -3.17 -0.50 0.29
N ASN A 97 -4.05 -1.13 -0.51
CA ASN A 97 -4.48 -2.52 -0.30
C ASN A 97 -3.31 -3.52 -0.22
N ALA A 98 -2.22 -3.29 -0.94
CA ALA A 98 -1.02 -4.12 -0.84
C ALA A 98 -0.36 -4.01 0.56
N ALA A 99 -0.19 -2.78 1.05
CA ALA A 99 0.36 -2.52 2.39
C ALA A 99 -0.55 -3.08 3.50
N GLU A 100 -1.87 -2.88 3.39
CA GLU A 100 -2.83 -3.42 4.37
C GLU A 100 -2.80 -4.95 4.42
N ARG A 101 -2.71 -5.62 3.27
CA ARG A 101 -2.56 -7.08 3.20
C ARG A 101 -1.27 -7.53 3.87
N ALA A 102 -0.15 -6.83 3.65
CA ALA A 102 1.13 -7.14 4.30
C ALA A 102 1.06 -6.98 5.83
N LEU A 103 0.34 -5.96 6.31
CA LEU A 103 0.17 -5.69 7.75
C LEU A 103 -0.90 -6.56 8.42
N ARG A 104 -1.71 -7.29 7.65
CA ARG A 104 -2.80 -8.12 8.20
C ARG A 104 -2.31 -9.15 9.20
N GLY A 105 -1.12 -9.73 9.00
CA GLY A 105 -0.50 -10.65 9.94
C GLY A 105 -0.31 -10.06 11.33
N PHE A 106 0.14 -8.80 11.41
CA PHE A 106 0.28 -8.05 12.66
C PHE A 106 -1.08 -7.80 13.30
N ALA A 107 -2.07 -7.41 12.50
CA ALA A 107 -3.41 -7.14 13.00
C ALA A 107 -4.06 -8.36 13.67
N LEU A 108 -3.85 -9.55 13.09
CA LEU A 108 -4.29 -10.82 13.66
C LEU A 108 -3.44 -11.24 14.87
N GLY A 109 -2.11 -11.08 14.78
CA GLY A 109 -1.15 -11.46 15.80
C GLY A 109 -1.28 -10.67 17.10
N ARG A 110 -1.79 -9.43 17.08
CA ARG A 110 -2.01 -8.60 18.29
C ARG A 110 -2.80 -9.30 19.40
N LYS A 111 -3.73 -10.20 19.05
CA LYS A 111 -4.49 -10.97 20.05
C LYS A 111 -3.70 -12.13 20.67
N ALA A 112 -2.64 -12.58 20.01
CA ALA A 112 -1.79 -13.70 20.44
C ALA A 112 -0.48 -13.22 21.09
N TRP A 113 -0.01 -12.01 20.81
CA TRP A 113 1.22 -11.45 21.36
C TRP A 113 0.99 -10.74 22.70
N LEU A 114 0.46 -11.48 23.69
CA LEU A 114 0.09 -10.95 25.00
C LEU A 114 1.28 -10.41 25.83
N PHE A 115 2.51 -10.76 25.43
CA PHE A 115 3.76 -10.31 26.05
C PHE A 115 4.34 -9.05 25.37
N ALA A 116 3.79 -8.61 24.24
CA ALA A 116 4.22 -7.39 23.56
C ALA A 116 3.51 -6.19 24.20
N GLY A 117 4.18 -5.52 25.14
CA GLY A 117 3.56 -4.46 25.95
C GLY A 117 4.40 -3.20 26.15
N SER A 118 5.51 -3.03 25.43
CA SER A 118 6.33 -1.81 25.51
C SER A 118 6.60 -1.21 24.14
N ASP A 119 6.72 0.10 24.08
CA ASP A 119 7.04 0.84 22.85
C ASP A 119 8.37 0.37 22.25
N ARG A 120 9.40 0.16 23.08
CA ARG A 120 10.68 -0.42 22.64
C ARG A 120 10.53 -1.80 22.02
N GLY A 121 9.62 -2.63 22.54
CA GLY A 121 9.31 -3.93 21.96
C GLY A 121 8.60 -3.80 20.61
N ALA A 122 7.69 -2.85 20.49
CA ALA A 122 7.01 -2.54 19.23
C ALA A 122 7.99 -2.05 18.16
N ASP A 123 8.93 -1.17 18.51
CA ASP A 123 9.97 -0.68 17.59
C ASP A 123 10.84 -1.82 17.06
N ARG A 124 11.29 -2.73 17.93
CA ARG A 124 12.06 -3.91 17.52
C ARG A 124 11.26 -4.84 16.63
N ALA A 125 9.98 -5.06 16.95
CA ALA A 125 9.11 -5.88 16.12
C ALA A 125 8.90 -5.25 14.73
N ALA A 126 8.73 -3.92 14.65
CA ALA A 126 8.61 -3.20 13.38
C ALA A 126 9.89 -3.28 12.55
N PHE A 127 11.06 -3.18 13.19
CA PHE A 127 12.36 -3.37 12.53
C PHE A 127 12.49 -4.76 11.89
N MET A 128 12.26 -5.82 12.67
CA MET A 128 12.30 -7.20 12.16
C MET A 128 11.25 -7.45 11.07
N ALA A 129 10.04 -6.93 11.25
CA ALA A 129 8.97 -7.00 10.26
C ALA A 129 9.38 -6.36 8.93
N THR A 130 10.08 -5.24 9.00
CA THR A 130 10.56 -4.51 7.81
C THR A 130 11.55 -5.38 7.05
N LEU A 131 12.58 -5.92 7.73
CA LEU A 131 13.56 -6.82 7.10
C LEU A 131 12.89 -8.04 6.45
N ILE A 132 12.01 -8.72 7.18
CA ILE A 132 11.31 -9.91 6.69
C ILE A 132 10.43 -9.59 5.47
N ASN A 133 9.67 -8.49 5.51
CA ASN A 133 8.82 -8.12 4.39
C ASN A 133 9.62 -7.65 3.18
N THR A 134 10.75 -6.95 3.38
CA THR A 134 11.65 -6.59 2.28
C THR A 134 12.19 -7.83 1.57
N ALA A 135 12.64 -8.86 2.31
CA ALA A 135 13.06 -10.12 1.70
C ALA A 135 11.94 -10.78 0.89
N LYS A 136 10.73 -10.88 1.47
CA LYS A 136 9.55 -11.43 0.77
C LYS A 136 9.19 -10.66 -0.51
N LEU A 137 9.27 -9.33 -0.47
CA LEU A 137 9.00 -8.48 -1.62
C LEU A 137 10.01 -8.67 -2.75
N ASN A 138 11.23 -9.12 -2.43
CA ASN A 138 12.27 -9.48 -3.40
C ASN A 138 12.25 -10.98 -3.78
N GLY A 139 11.22 -11.74 -3.37
CA GLY A 139 11.10 -13.17 -3.69
C GLY A 139 12.10 -14.06 -2.95
N ILE A 140 12.70 -13.57 -1.88
CA ILE A 140 13.74 -14.25 -1.11
C ILE A 140 13.14 -14.87 0.15
N ASP A 141 13.61 -16.07 0.50
CA ASP A 141 13.30 -16.68 1.78
C ASP A 141 13.92 -15.86 2.93
N PRO A 142 13.10 -15.22 3.79
CA PRO A 142 13.63 -14.33 4.83
C PRO A 142 14.50 -15.05 5.84
N GLN A 143 14.23 -16.34 6.11
CA GLN A 143 15.03 -17.11 7.05
C GLN A 143 16.43 -17.36 6.48
N ALA A 144 16.53 -17.86 5.24
CA ALA A 144 17.81 -18.09 4.59
C ALA A 144 18.65 -16.82 4.50
N TRP A 145 18.05 -15.70 4.08
CA TRP A 145 18.74 -14.42 3.98
C TRP A 145 19.22 -13.89 5.33
N LEU A 146 18.35 -13.84 6.35
CA LEU A 146 18.74 -13.35 7.68
C LEU A 146 19.80 -14.24 8.33
N ALA A 147 19.74 -15.56 8.15
CA ALA A 147 20.72 -16.47 8.70
C ALA A 147 22.11 -16.25 8.08
N ASP A 148 22.17 -16.05 6.76
CA ASP A 148 23.41 -15.78 6.04
C ASP A 148 24.01 -14.42 6.42
N VAL A 149 23.19 -13.35 6.36
CA VAL A 149 23.63 -12.00 6.74
C VAL A 149 24.14 -11.96 8.18
N LEU A 150 23.42 -12.57 9.13
CA LEU A 150 23.87 -12.60 10.53
C LEU A 150 25.16 -13.40 10.73
N ALA A 151 25.44 -14.38 9.86
CA ALA A 151 26.66 -15.17 9.93
C ALA A 151 27.88 -14.41 9.38
N CYS A 152 27.72 -13.59 8.33
CA CYS A 152 28.85 -12.94 7.65
C CYS A 152 29.02 -11.44 7.97
N ILE A 153 28.02 -10.75 8.52
CA ILE A 153 28.01 -9.28 8.65
C ILE A 153 29.15 -8.75 9.52
N ALA A 154 29.59 -9.49 10.53
CA ALA A 154 30.69 -9.07 11.40
C ALA A 154 32.05 -9.01 10.66
N ASP A 155 32.21 -9.86 9.65
CA ASP A 155 33.42 -9.98 8.84
C ASP A 155 33.31 -9.21 7.51
N THR A 156 32.13 -8.69 7.18
CA THR A 156 31.88 -7.95 5.93
C THR A 156 32.38 -6.51 6.05
N PRO A 157 33.27 -6.04 5.16
CA PRO A 157 33.69 -4.64 5.14
C PRO A 157 32.51 -3.69 4.94
N ILE A 158 32.56 -2.51 5.58
CA ILE A 158 31.47 -1.51 5.48
C ILE A 158 31.14 -1.12 4.03
N THR A 159 32.14 -1.14 3.14
CA THR A 159 32.01 -0.84 1.71
C THR A 159 31.25 -1.91 0.91
N GLN A 160 31.04 -3.10 1.49
CA GLN A 160 30.37 -4.25 0.85
C GLN A 160 29.04 -4.61 1.53
N ILE A 161 28.60 -3.84 2.54
CA ILE A 161 27.32 -4.11 3.22
C ILE A 161 26.13 -4.08 2.24
N GLU A 162 26.23 -3.29 1.16
CA GLU A 162 25.18 -3.23 0.14
C GLU A 162 24.96 -4.56 -0.58
N ASP A 163 25.98 -5.42 -0.65
CA ASP A 163 25.89 -6.75 -1.27
C ASP A 163 25.04 -7.72 -0.41
N LEU A 164 24.87 -7.41 0.87
CA LEU A 164 24.03 -8.16 1.80
C LEU A 164 22.54 -7.77 1.72
N LEU A 165 22.18 -6.73 0.97
CA LEU A 165 20.80 -6.29 0.83
C LEU A 165 19.99 -7.32 0.04
N PRO A 166 18.68 -7.51 0.32
CA PRO A 166 17.91 -8.58 -0.32
C PRO A 166 17.99 -8.57 -1.85
N TRP A 167 17.91 -7.41 -2.50
CA TRP A 167 17.97 -7.33 -3.96
C TRP A 167 19.34 -7.58 -4.59
N ASN A 168 20.41 -7.60 -3.79
CA ASN A 168 21.77 -7.94 -4.22
C ASN A 168 22.20 -9.34 -3.72
N TRP A 169 21.41 -9.96 -2.83
CA TRP A 169 21.75 -11.21 -2.18
C TRP A 169 21.66 -12.39 -3.16
N SER A 170 22.80 -13.05 -3.37
CA SER A 170 22.91 -14.27 -4.18
C SER A 170 23.30 -15.44 -3.29
N LEU A 171 22.61 -16.57 -3.43
CA LEU A 171 22.94 -17.82 -2.70
C LEU A 171 24.35 -18.35 -3.04
N LEU A 172 24.96 -17.87 -4.13
CA LEU A 172 26.30 -18.30 -4.56
C LEU A 172 27.41 -17.82 -3.63
N THR A 173 27.22 -16.72 -2.89
CA THR A 173 28.25 -16.17 -1.99
C THR A 173 28.42 -17.03 -0.73
N ALA A 174 27.34 -17.58 -0.18
CA ALA A 174 27.35 -18.39 1.05
C ALA A 174 28.00 -19.78 0.90
N ALA A 175 28.07 -20.30 -0.33
CA ALA A 175 28.65 -21.62 -0.60
C ALA A 175 30.16 -21.57 -0.86
N ALA A 176 30.68 -20.43 -1.33
CA ALA A 176 32.10 -20.27 -1.64
C ALA A 176 32.97 -20.23 -0.37
N ASP A 177 32.50 -19.61 0.70
CA ASP A 177 33.24 -19.48 1.96
C ASP A 177 33.23 -20.76 2.83
N LYS A 178 32.37 -21.73 2.53
CA LYS A 178 32.39 -23.06 3.19
C LYS A 178 33.31 -24.07 2.48
N ALA A 179 33.87 -23.71 1.34
CA ALA A 179 34.70 -24.59 0.51
C ALA A 179 36.18 -24.16 0.43
N ALA A 180 36.59 -23.14 1.20
CA ALA A 180 37.97 -22.67 1.35
C ALA A 180 38.48 -22.94 2.78
#